data_AF-A0A1A8JGW1-F1
#
_entry.id   AF-A0A1A8JGW1-F1
#
_cell.length_a   1.000
_cell.length_b   1.000
_cell.length_c   1.000
_cell.angle_alpha   90.00
_cell.angle_beta   90.00
_cell.angle_gamma   90.00
#
_symmetry.space_group_name_H-M   'P 1'
#
loop_
_entity.id
_entity.type
_entity.pdbx_description
1 polymer ?
#
loop_
_entity_poly.entity_id
_entity_poly.type
_entity_poly.pdbx_seq_one_letter_code
_entity_poly.pdbx_strand_id
1 'polypeptide(L)'
;QAKYNLVNEYLLVGVTEELEDFIMILEAALPRFFRGATELYRTGKRSHLRKTTEKKPPTKETIAKLQQSDIWKMENEFYEFALEQFQFVRAHAVREKDGELYVLAQSFFYEKIYPKVN
;
A
#
# COMPACT_ATOMS: atom_id res chain seq x y z
N GLN A 1 -4.55 -5.57 -19.30
CA GLN A 1 -3.71 -6.56 -18.61
C GLN A 1 -3.11 -6.05 -17.29
N ALA A 2 -2.45 -4.89 -17.25
CA ALA A 2 -1.77 -4.41 -16.02
C ALA A 2 -2.69 -4.34 -14.78
N LYS A 3 -3.84 -3.65 -14.88
CA LYS A 3 -4.85 -3.58 -13.81
C LYS A 3 -5.33 -4.96 -13.36
N TYR A 4 -5.58 -5.85 -14.32
CA TYR A 4 -6.00 -7.23 -14.03
C TYR A 4 -4.94 -7.98 -13.23
N ASN A 5 -3.68 -7.91 -13.63
CA ASN A 5 -2.60 -8.60 -12.90
C ASN A 5 -2.43 -8.01 -11.50
N LEU A 6 -2.50 -6.67 -11.35
CA LEU A 6 -2.40 -6.01 -10.05
C LEU A 6 -3.45 -6.55 -9.06
N VAL A 7 -4.69 -6.74 -9.51
CA VAL A 7 -5.77 -7.23 -8.66
C VAL A 7 -5.68 -8.74 -8.39
N ASN A 8 -5.32 -9.53 -9.40
CA ASN A 8 -5.47 -11.00 -9.31
C ASN A 8 -4.19 -11.74 -8.90
N GLU A 9 -3.01 -11.15 -9.14
CA GLU A 9 -1.73 -11.85 -9.00
C GLU A 9 -0.83 -11.24 -7.91
N TYR A 10 -1.06 -9.99 -7.51
CA TYR A 10 -0.29 -9.34 -6.45
C TYR A 10 -1.03 -9.41 -5.12
N LEU A 11 -0.33 -9.83 -4.06
CA LEU A 11 -0.88 -9.83 -2.71
C LEU A 11 -1.24 -8.40 -2.25
N LEU A 12 -0.32 -7.47 -2.46
CA LEU A 12 -0.45 -6.06 -2.10
C LEU A 12 0.48 -5.22 -2.98
N VAL A 13 -0.02 -4.09 -3.47
CA VAL A 13 0.78 -3.07 -4.16
C VAL A 13 0.58 -1.76 -3.40
N GLY A 14 1.67 -1.17 -2.92
CA GLY A 14 1.67 0.13 -2.25
C GLY A 14 2.24 1.24 -3.14
N VAL A 15 2.08 2.49 -2.69
CA VAL A 15 2.68 3.67 -3.32
C VAL A 15 3.85 4.21 -2.49
N THR A 16 4.76 4.96 -3.11
CA THR A 16 6.00 5.39 -2.45
C THR A 16 5.73 6.43 -1.36
N GLU A 17 4.70 7.24 -1.57
CA GLU A 17 4.23 8.32 -0.72
C GLU A 17 3.59 7.79 0.57
N GLU A 18 3.07 6.56 0.54
CA GLU A 18 2.39 5.87 1.66
C GLU A 18 3.15 4.59 2.08
N LEU A 19 4.50 4.62 1.97
CA LEU A 19 5.34 3.45 2.21
C LEU A 19 5.24 2.90 3.65
N GLU A 20 5.02 3.76 4.65
CA GLU A 20 4.86 3.34 6.04
C GLU A 20 3.62 2.45 6.22
N ASP A 21 2.48 2.88 5.68
CA ASP A 21 1.22 2.12 5.72
C ASP A 21 1.37 0.79 4.99
N PHE A 22 2.10 0.78 3.88
CA PHE A 22 2.39 -0.44 3.14
C PHE A 22 3.17 -1.46 3.99
N ILE A 23 4.21 -1.01 4.69
CA ILE A 23 5.01 -1.86 5.58
C ILE A 23 4.15 -2.40 6.73
N MET A 24 3.31 -1.56 7.33
CA MET A 24 2.43 -1.94 8.42
C MET A 24 1.41 -3.02 8.00
N ILE A 25 0.78 -2.89 6.83
CA ILE A 25 -0.14 -3.91 6.30
C ILE A 25 0.61 -5.22 6.03
N LEU A 26 1.84 -5.17 5.49
CA LEU A 26 2.66 -6.37 5.29
C LEU A 26 3.07 -7.05 6.60
N GLU A 27 3.39 -6.27 7.63
CA GLU A 27 3.69 -6.80 8.98
C GLU A 27 2.48 -7.53 9.57
N ALA A 28 1.27 -7.01 9.34
CA ALA A 28 0.01 -7.61 9.75
C ALA A 28 -0.30 -8.91 9.00
N ALA A 29 -0.19 -8.88 7.67
CA ALA A 29 -0.58 -10.00 6.80
C ALA A 29 0.48 -11.12 6.75
N LEU A 30 1.77 -10.76 6.82
CA LEU A 30 2.91 -11.66 6.66
C LEU A 30 3.93 -11.51 7.81
N PRO A 31 3.52 -11.72 9.08
CA PRO A 31 4.39 -11.48 10.24
C PRO A 31 5.62 -12.39 10.28
N ARG A 32 5.61 -13.53 9.56
CA ARG A 32 6.80 -14.39 9.44
C ARG A 32 7.97 -13.67 8.78
N PHE A 33 7.69 -12.74 7.87
CA PHE A 33 8.70 -12.00 7.12
C PHE A 33 8.92 -10.59 7.68
N PHE A 34 7.84 -9.91 8.08
CA PHE A 34 7.85 -8.46 8.34
C PHE A 34 7.66 -8.07 9.81
N ARG A 35 7.70 -9.02 10.76
CA ARG A 35 7.61 -8.68 12.20
C ARG A 35 8.73 -7.71 12.60
N GLY A 36 8.36 -6.58 13.19
CA GLY A 36 9.22 -5.47 13.59
C GLY A 36 9.56 -4.49 12.47
N ALA A 37 9.02 -4.66 11.25
CA ALA A 37 9.38 -3.82 10.11
C ALA A 37 8.90 -2.37 10.26
N THR A 38 7.70 -2.17 10.81
CA THR A 38 7.14 -0.83 11.03
C THR A 38 8.00 -0.04 12.02
N GLU A 39 8.38 -0.68 13.13
CA GLU A 39 9.25 -0.08 14.14
C GLU A 39 10.64 0.24 13.57
N LEU A 40 11.21 -0.68 12.79
CA LEU A 40 12.48 -0.48 12.11
C LEU A 40 12.42 0.66 11.10
N TYR A 41 11.29 0.85 10.42
CA TYR A 41 11.09 1.96 9.49
C TYR A 41 10.97 3.30 10.23
N ARG A 42 10.27 3.36 11.35
CA ARG A 42 10.10 4.60 12.14
C ARG A 42 11.38 5.05 12.84
N THR A 43 12.13 4.12 13.43
CA THR A 43 13.30 4.44 14.27
C THR A 43 14.63 4.25 13.55
N GLY A 44 14.62 3.55 12.42
CA GLY A 44 15.82 3.22 11.67
C GLY A 44 16.46 4.42 10.99
N LYS A 45 17.79 4.42 10.92
CA LYS A 45 18.55 5.42 10.13
C LYS A 45 18.56 5.13 8.62
N ARG A 46 17.93 4.03 8.20
CA ARG A 46 17.97 3.47 6.83
C ARG A 46 16.60 3.43 6.15
N SER A 47 15.66 4.26 6.58
CA SER A 47 14.29 4.29 6.04
C SER A 47 14.18 5.00 4.70
N HIS A 48 15.13 5.92 4.40
CA HIS A 48 15.19 6.65 3.13
C HIS A 48 16.57 6.53 2.49
N LEU A 49 16.87 5.35 1.94
CA LEU A 49 18.12 5.08 1.21
C LEU A 49 18.04 5.53 -0.25
N ARG A 50 19.20 5.66 -0.90
CA ARG A 50 19.35 5.93 -2.35
C ARG A 50 18.63 7.19 -2.84
N LYS A 51 18.70 8.28 -2.05
CA LYS A 51 18.19 9.59 -2.49
C LYS A 51 19.01 10.10 -3.68
N THR A 52 18.32 10.60 -4.70
CA THR A 52 18.96 11.37 -5.78
C THR A 52 19.59 12.62 -5.17
N THR A 53 20.90 12.82 -5.39
CA THR A 53 21.67 13.92 -4.79
C THR A 53 21.19 15.29 -5.24
N GLU A 54 20.93 15.44 -6.53
CA GLU A 54 20.41 16.68 -7.11
C GLU A 54 19.09 16.42 -7.82
N LYS A 55 17.99 16.93 -7.23
CA LYS A 55 16.66 16.92 -7.86
C LYS A 55 16.30 18.33 -8.28
N LYS A 56 15.99 18.51 -9.57
CA LYS A 56 15.40 19.73 -10.10
C LYS A 56 13.92 19.47 -10.37
N PRO A 57 12.99 20.05 -9.59
CA PRO A 57 11.58 19.82 -9.83
C PRO A 57 11.19 20.40 -11.21
N PRO A 58 10.36 19.69 -11.99
CA PRO A 58 9.89 20.19 -13.28
C PRO A 58 9.01 21.43 -13.10
N THR A 59 9.01 22.32 -14.08
CA THR A 59 8.12 23.50 -14.08
C THR A 59 6.67 23.10 -14.33
N LYS A 60 5.72 23.94 -13.91
CA LYS A 60 4.29 23.71 -14.17
C LYS A 60 3.98 23.55 -15.66
N GLU A 61 4.63 24.35 -16.50
CA GLU A 61 4.51 24.26 -17.97
C GLU A 61 5.02 22.92 -18.50
N THR A 62 6.15 22.43 -17.96
CA THR A 62 6.71 21.13 -18.34
C THR A 62 5.77 19.99 -17.96
N ILE A 63 5.22 20.02 -16.74
CA ILE A 63 4.24 19.04 -16.27
C ILE A 63 3.00 19.06 -17.18
N ALA A 64 2.44 20.24 -17.44
CA ALA A 64 1.27 20.39 -18.31
C ALA A 64 1.52 19.83 -19.72
N LYS A 65 2.73 20.03 -20.26
CA LYS A 65 3.12 19.46 -21.56
C LYS A 65 3.21 17.93 -21.52
N LEU A 66 3.76 17.35 -20.44
CA LEU A 66 3.81 15.88 -20.27
C LEU A 66 2.40 15.28 -20.17
N GLN A 67 1.51 15.95 -19.44
CA GLN A 67 0.13 15.49 -19.21
C GLN A 67 -0.73 15.44 -20.46
N GLN A 68 -0.34 16.15 -21.53
CA GLN A 68 -1.04 16.09 -22.82
C GLN A 68 -0.84 14.75 -23.53
N SER A 69 0.26 14.04 -23.25
CA SER A 69 0.60 12.75 -23.86
C SER A 69 -0.35 11.63 -23.43
N ASP A 70 -0.80 10.81 -24.37
CA ASP A 70 -1.64 9.66 -24.06
C ASP A 70 -0.91 8.60 -23.23
N ILE A 71 0.43 8.50 -23.38
CA ILE A 71 1.25 7.62 -22.55
C ILE A 71 1.18 8.05 -21.08
N TRP A 72 1.27 9.36 -20.81
CA TRP A 72 1.15 9.87 -19.44
C TRP A 72 -0.23 9.58 -18.87
N LYS A 73 -1.30 9.79 -19.66
CA LYS A 73 -2.67 9.52 -19.20
C LYS A 73 -2.85 8.05 -18.82
N MET A 74 -2.35 7.12 -19.64
CA MET A 74 -2.44 5.68 -19.35
C MET A 74 -1.63 5.27 -18.11
N GLU A 75 -0.40 5.77 -17.97
CA GLU A 75 0.43 5.52 -16.79
C GLU A 75 -0.19 6.11 -15.52
N ASN A 76 -0.68 7.35 -15.59
CA ASN A 76 -1.35 8.00 -14.46
C ASN A 76 -2.63 7.27 -14.08
N GLU A 77 -3.44 6.83 -15.06
CA GLU A 77 -4.64 6.04 -14.81
C GLU A 77 -4.33 4.71 -14.11
N PHE A 78 -3.19 4.09 -14.41
CA PHE A 78 -2.75 2.89 -13.72
C PHE A 78 -2.24 3.19 -12.30
N TYR A 79 -1.51 4.29 -12.11
CA TYR A 79 -1.07 4.74 -10.79
C TYR A 79 -2.25 5.05 -9.87
N GLU A 80 -3.22 5.85 -10.33
CA GLU A 80 -4.41 6.20 -9.56
C GLU A 80 -5.24 4.95 -9.22
N PHE A 81 -5.33 3.99 -10.14
CA PHE A 81 -5.98 2.70 -9.87
C PHE A 81 -5.26 1.90 -8.77
N ALA A 82 -3.93 1.85 -8.79
CA ALA A 82 -3.15 1.18 -7.76
C ALA A 82 -3.28 1.89 -6.40
N LEU A 83 -3.29 3.23 -6.41
CA LEU A 83 -3.48 4.05 -5.23
C LEU A 83 -4.86 3.83 -4.60
N GLU A 84 -5.92 3.88 -5.39
CA GLU A 84 -7.30 3.64 -4.94
C GLU A 84 -7.43 2.24 -4.33
N GLN A 85 -6.89 1.22 -5.00
CA GLN A 85 -6.89 -0.15 -4.50
C GLN A 85 -6.12 -0.27 -3.17
N PHE A 86 -4.96 0.38 -3.05
CA PHE A 86 -4.17 0.37 -1.83
C PHE A 86 -4.90 1.06 -0.67
N GLN A 87 -5.48 2.23 -0.91
CA GLN A 87 -6.25 2.98 0.09
C GLN A 87 -7.51 2.22 0.52
N PHE A 88 -8.17 1.51 -0.40
CA PHE A 88 -9.26 0.60 -0.10
C PHE A 88 -8.81 -0.52 0.85
N VAL A 89 -7.70 -1.20 0.56
CA VAL A 89 -7.16 -2.25 1.43
C VAL A 89 -6.80 -1.69 2.80
N ARG A 90 -6.12 -0.54 2.86
CA ARG A 90 -5.79 0.13 4.13
C ARG A 90 -7.04 0.40 4.96
N ALA A 91 -8.07 1.01 4.37
CA ALA A 91 -9.31 1.35 5.06
C ALA A 91 -10.03 0.11 5.66
N HIS A 92 -9.82 -1.08 5.09
CA HIS A 92 -10.43 -2.33 5.54
C HIS A 92 -9.48 -3.22 6.37
N ALA A 93 -8.20 -2.86 6.49
CA ALA A 93 -7.20 -3.62 7.22
C ALA A 93 -6.80 -2.95 8.55
N VAL A 94 -6.87 -1.62 8.62
CA VAL A 94 -6.44 -0.86 9.80
C VAL A 94 -7.51 0.10 10.31
N ARG A 95 -7.44 0.42 11.59
CA ARG A 95 -8.24 1.41 12.28
C ARG A 95 -7.33 2.48 12.83
N GLU A 96 -7.64 3.73 12.53
CA GLU A 96 -6.99 4.86 13.18
C GLU A 96 -7.54 5.05 14.59
N LYS A 97 -6.64 5.15 15.57
CA LYS A 97 -6.95 5.52 16.95
C LYS A 97 -5.84 6.44 17.45
N ASP A 98 -6.22 7.63 17.92
CA ASP A 98 -5.28 8.64 18.48
C ASP A 98 -4.15 9.04 17.50
N GLY A 99 -4.42 9.02 16.19
CA GLY A 99 -3.43 9.33 15.14
C GLY A 99 -2.47 8.19 14.81
N GLU A 100 -2.62 7.02 15.45
CA GLU A 100 -1.90 5.80 15.10
C GLU A 100 -2.83 4.78 14.43
N LEU A 101 -2.30 4.07 13.43
CA LEU A 101 -3.02 3.01 12.74
C LEU A 101 -2.77 1.67 13.43
N TYR A 102 -3.86 0.96 13.74
CA TYR A 102 -3.85 -0.36 14.35
C TYR A 102 -4.51 -1.38 13.42
N VAL A 103 -3.93 -2.57 13.30
CA VAL A 103 -4.50 -3.67 12.52
C VAL A 103 -5.85 -4.09 13.13
N LEU A 104 -6.87 -4.24 12.29
CA LEU A 104 -8.17 -4.74 12.72
C LEU A 104 -8.05 -6.18 13.24
N ALA A 105 -8.67 -6.45 14.38
CA ALA A 105 -8.80 -7.80 14.89
C ALA A 105 -9.63 -8.67 13.93
N GLN A 106 -9.45 -9.99 14.03
CA GLN A 106 -10.21 -10.94 13.24
C GLN A 106 -11.73 -10.69 13.38
N SER A 107 -12.38 -10.40 12.26
CA SER A 107 -13.80 -10.02 12.19
C SER A 107 -14.71 -11.15 11.71
N PHE A 108 -14.19 -12.37 11.58
CA PHE A 108 -14.95 -13.55 11.18
C PHE A 108 -14.70 -14.72 12.13
N PHE A 109 -15.72 -15.55 12.33
CA PHE A 109 -15.62 -16.82 13.04
C PHE A 109 -16.48 -17.85 12.33
N TYR A 110 -16.17 -19.13 12.52
CA TYR A 110 -16.95 -20.22 11.96
C TYR A 110 -18.10 -20.56 12.90
N GLU A 111 -19.31 -20.61 12.36
CA GLU A 111 -20.51 -21.06 13.07
C GLU A 111 -21.22 -22.17 12.29
N LYS A 112 -22.17 -22.86 12.94
CA LYS A 112 -22.98 -23.92 12.29
C LYS A 112 -22.14 -25.01 11.60
N ILE A 113 -21.00 -25.34 12.20
CA ILE A 113 -20.19 -26.50 11.78
C ILE A 113 -20.95 -27.77 12.23
N TYR A 114 -21.47 -28.54 11.27
CA TYR A 114 -22.26 -29.75 11.47
C TYR A 114 -21.65 -30.95 10.71
N PRO A 115 -21.94 -32.20 11.13
CA PRO A 115 -22.82 -32.57 12.23
C PRO A 115 -22.05 -32.74 13.54
N LYS A 116 -22.64 -32.27 14.64
CA LYS A 116 -22.15 -32.59 15.99
C LYS A 116 -22.48 -34.05 16.27
N VAL A 117 -21.57 -34.96 15.93
CA VAL A 117 -21.66 -36.38 16.27
C VAL A 117 -20.73 -36.62 17.46
N ASN A 118 -21.31 -37.14 18.55
CA ASN A 118 -20.62 -37.44 19.80
C ASN A 118 -19.46 -38.41 19.63
#